data_AF-A0A3L7YCI1-F1
#
_entry.id   AF-A0A3L7YCI1-F1
#
_cell.length_a   1.000
_cell.length_b   1.000
_cell.length_c   1.000
_cell.angle_alpha   90.00
_cell.angle_beta   90.00
_cell.angle_gamma   90.00
#
_symmetry.space_group_name_H-M   'P 1'
#
loop_
_entity.id
_entity.type
_entity.pdbx_description
1 polymer ?
#
loop_
_entity_poly.entity_id
_entity_poly.type
_entity_poly.pdbx_seq_one_letter_code
_entity_poly.pdbx_strand_id
1 'polypeptide(L)'
;MAISASLMQCNAVSWATWPCARIWSRPRKRRWSPPSCGRANSRRQILSTVMPTAEDILAGAETLRWSAGVNFHEQLVEAIYTDAARLTDRAVTRPDSPLRFDFDRTVDKLVTSRWFGFPLMLLMLATVFYITIVGANVPSALISDLLIGIIHPLLKQASAALGVPLFIDGLLIDGMYLGSAWVVAVMLPPMMIFFPLFTLLEDFGYLPRVAFNLDAIFRKSGAHGKQALTMAMGWGCNAAGVVATRIIDSPRERLIAIITNNFALCNGRWPTQIMIATVFIGVLAPPGWGGLVSALAVVGVAVLGILITFASSFLLSRTVLKGEVSTFSL
;
A
#
# COMPACT_ATOMS: atom_id res chain seq x y z
N MET A 1 28.83 -10.73 37.71
CA MET A 1 28.22 -12.07 37.61
C MET A 1 26.75 -11.85 37.29
N ALA A 2 26.37 -11.63 36.03
CA ALA A 2 26.19 -12.62 34.96
C ALA A 2 24.95 -13.51 35.19
N ILE A 3 24.10 -13.60 34.15
CA ILE A 3 22.81 -14.31 34.03
C ILE A 3 21.61 -13.43 34.46
N SER A 4 20.65 -13.00 33.62
CA SER A 4 20.28 -13.38 32.26
C SER A 4 19.60 -12.19 31.56
N ALA A 5 20.14 -11.79 30.41
CA ALA A 5 19.65 -10.72 29.54
C ALA A 5 18.82 -11.27 28.36
N SER A 6 17.98 -12.28 28.60
CA SER A 6 17.31 -13.04 27.54
C SER A 6 15.78 -12.90 27.46
N LEU A 7 15.15 -11.96 28.17
CA LEU A 7 13.68 -11.80 28.15
C LEU A 7 13.16 -10.59 27.35
N MET A 8 14.04 -9.81 26.71
CA MET A 8 13.66 -8.58 25.99
C MET A 8 13.66 -8.73 24.46
N GLN A 9 13.71 -9.98 23.94
CA GLN A 9 13.66 -10.30 22.51
C GLN A 9 12.34 -10.97 22.05
N CYS A 10 11.34 -11.11 22.92
CA CYS A 10 10.10 -11.84 22.62
C CYS A 10 8.87 -10.90 22.54
N ASN A 11 8.79 -10.02 21.55
CA ASN A 11 7.47 -9.65 20.97
C ASN A 11 7.49 -8.94 19.60
N ALA A 12 8.55 -9.07 18.81
CA ALA A 12 8.59 -8.57 17.42
C ALA A 12 8.34 -9.68 16.36
N VAL A 13 7.98 -10.90 16.78
CA VAL A 13 7.98 -12.11 15.93
C VAL A 13 6.59 -12.76 15.75
N SER A 14 5.48 -12.13 16.19
CA SER A 14 4.15 -12.77 16.09
C SER A 14 3.34 -12.43 14.82
N TRP A 15 3.77 -11.49 13.98
CA TRP A 15 3.13 -11.26 12.67
C TRP A 15 3.73 -12.13 11.54
N ALA A 16 4.82 -12.85 11.83
CA ALA A 16 5.49 -13.75 10.89
C ALA A 16 4.95 -15.20 10.91
N THR A 17 4.03 -15.54 11.83
CA THR A 17 3.46 -16.88 11.97
C THR A 17 2.04 -17.03 11.44
N TRP A 18 1.45 -16.00 10.83
CA TRP A 18 0.28 -16.21 9.98
C TRP A 18 0.67 -17.11 8.81
N PRO A 19 -0.01 -18.27 8.59
CA PRO A 19 0.27 -19.18 7.48
C PRO A 19 0.17 -18.51 6.09
N CYS A 20 -0.35 -17.28 6.02
CA CYS A 20 -0.44 -16.46 4.81
C CYS A 20 0.91 -15.93 4.30
N ALA A 21 1.94 -15.79 5.14
CA ALA A 21 3.22 -15.18 4.73
C ALA A 21 4.09 -16.10 3.83
N ARG A 22 3.88 -17.42 3.90
CA ARG A 22 4.68 -18.39 3.12
C ARG A 22 4.19 -18.57 1.66
N ILE A 23 3.05 -17.98 1.32
CA ILE A 23 2.48 -17.98 -0.05
C ILE A 23 3.04 -16.83 -0.91
N TRP A 24 3.56 -15.76 -0.30
CA TRP A 24 3.93 -14.52 -1.00
C TRP A 24 5.40 -14.41 -1.41
N SER A 25 6.24 -15.41 -1.15
CA SER A 25 7.68 -15.39 -1.45
C SER A 25 8.09 -16.17 -2.71
N ARG A 26 7.14 -16.60 -3.55
CA ARG A 26 7.48 -17.20 -4.85
C ARG A 26 7.30 -16.16 -5.96
N PRO A 27 8.34 -15.88 -6.78
CA PRO A 27 8.15 -15.09 -7.98
C PRO A 27 7.14 -15.84 -8.85
N ARG A 28 5.97 -15.24 -9.05
CA ARG A 28 4.89 -15.80 -9.85
C ARG A 28 5.33 -15.75 -11.31
N LYS A 29 6.18 -16.69 -11.74
CA LYS A 29 6.28 -17.06 -13.16
C LYS A 29 4.85 -17.36 -13.57
N ARG A 30 4.27 -16.52 -14.43
CA ARG A 30 2.95 -16.73 -15.03
C ARG A 30 3.01 -18.05 -15.80
N ARG A 31 2.69 -19.13 -15.10
CA ARG A 31 2.40 -20.43 -15.69
C ARG A 31 1.04 -20.27 -16.33
N TRP A 32 1.04 -20.34 -17.66
CA TRP A 32 -0.13 -20.41 -18.51
C TRP A 32 -1.13 -21.42 -17.92
N SER A 33 -2.30 -20.94 -17.50
CA SER A 33 -3.42 -21.78 -17.05
C SER A 33 -4.34 -22.05 -18.25
N PRO A 34 -4.67 -23.31 -18.57
CA PRO A 34 -5.59 -23.60 -19.67
C PRO A 34 -7.01 -23.07 -19.38
N PRO A 35 -7.83 -22.82 -20.41
CA PRO A 35 -9.14 -22.24 -20.25
C PRO A 35 -10.07 -23.17 -19.46
N SER A 36 -10.85 -22.56 -18.56
CA SER A 36 -11.83 -23.21 -17.69
C SER A 36 -12.91 -23.94 -18.50
N CYS A 37 -12.94 -25.26 -18.42
CA CYS A 37 -14.08 -26.07 -18.84
C CYS A 37 -15.27 -25.83 -17.90
N GLY A 38 -16.46 -25.78 -18.50
CA GLY A 38 -17.68 -25.20 -17.93
C GLY A 38 -18.23 -25.84 -16.65
N ARG A 39 -19.06 -25.03 -15.99
CA ARG A 39 -19.84 -25.26 -14.76
C ARG A 39 -20.47 -26.66 -14.66
N ALA A 40 -20.27 -27.30 -13.51
CA ALA A 40 -21.27 -28.15 -12.89
C ALA A 40 -21.28 -27.91 -11.38
N ASN A 41 -22.45 -27.52 -10.88
CA ASN A 41 -22.75 -27.15 -9.51
C ASN A 41 -22.99 -28.43 -8.69
N SER A 42 -22.14 -28.71 -7.68
CA SER A 42 -22.41 -29.76 -6.69
C SER A 42 -21.64 -29.51 -5.40
N ARG A 43 -22.39 -28.96 -4.44
CA ARG A 43 -22.29 -29.10 -2.97
C ARG A 43 -20.92 -29.35 -2.32
N ARG A 44 -20.63 -28.47 -1.35
CA ARG A 44 -19.77 -28.69 -0.19
C ARG A 44 -19.79 -30.16 0.27
N GLN A 45 -18.67 -30.85 0.13
CA GLN A 45 -18.33 -31.99 0.97
C GLN A 45 -16.81 -32.08 1.10
N ILE A 46 -16.34 -31.54 2.22
CA ILE A 46 -15.22 -32.00 3.06
C ILE A 46 -14.32 -33.05 2.39
N LEU A 47 -13.07 -32.67 2.09
CA LEU A 47 -11.95 -33.60 2.25
C LEU A 47 -10.65 -32.81 2.44
N SER A 48 -10.08 -32.95 3.63
CA SER A 48 -8.64 -32.85 3.85
C SER A 48 -7.91 -33.76 2.85
N THR A 49 -7.14 -33.22 1.92
CA THR A 49 -6.29 -34.04 1.05
C THR A 49 -4.95 -33.36 0.82
N VAL A 50 -3.94 -33.93 1.49
CA VAL A 50 -2.59 -34.24 1.02
C VAL A 50 -2.24 -33.59 -0.33
N MET A 51 -1.12 -32.84 -0.38
CA MET A 51 -0.55 -32.43 -1.66
C MET A 51 -0.47 -33.69 -2.55
N PRO A 52 -1.12 -33.71 -3.72
CA PRO A 52 -1.22 -34.93 -4.51
C PRO A 52 0.19 -35.45 -4.77
N THR A 53 0.39 -36.73 -4.50
CA THR A 53 1.68 -37.37 -4.78
C THR A 53 1.91 -37.34 -6.29
N ALA A 54 3.15 -37.55 -6.73
CA ALA A 54 3.44 -37.58 -8.17
C ALA A 54 2.54 -38.58 -8.92
N GLU A 55 2.15 -39.67 -8.26
CA GLU A 55 1.26 -40.71 -8.75
C GLU A 55 -0.20 -40.23 -8.91
N ASP A 56 -0.74 -39.47 -7.94
CA ASP A 56 -2.08 -38.88 -8.03
C ASP A 56 -2.19 -37.86 -9.18
N ILE A 57 -1.12 -37.10 -9.42
CA ILE A 57 -1.05 -36.14 -10.54
C ILE A 57 -1.00 -36.88 -11.88
N LEU A 58 -0.25 -37.99 -11.95
CA LEU A 58 -0.15 -38.81 -13.17
C LEU A 58 -1.48 -39.51 -13.48
N ALA A 59 -2.16 -40.06 -12.47
CA ALA A 59 -3.49 -40.66 -12.63
C ALA A 59 -4.55 -39.61 -13.04
N GLY A 60 -4.48 -38.41 -12.44
CA GLY A 60 -5.32 -37.28 -12.84
C GLY A 60 -5.04 -36.81 -14.27
N ALA A 61 -3.78 -36.77 -14.69
CA ALA A 61 -3.41 -36.40 -16.05
C ALA A 61 -3.86 -37.44 -17.09
N GLU A 62 -3.79 -38.73 -16.75
CA GLU A 62 -4.21 -39.81 -17.63
C GLU A 62 -5.74 -39.82 -17.83
N THR A 63 -6.52 -39.68 -16.76
CA THR A 63 -7.99 -39.55 -16.84
C THR A 63 -8.44 -38.30 -17.59
N LEU A 64 -7.76 -37.16 -17.39
CA LEU A 64 -8.00 -35.94 -18.16
C LEU A 64 -7.62 -36.08 -19.63
N ARG A 65 -6.58 -36.85 -19.96
CA ARG A 65 -6.17 -37.13 -21.34
C ARG A 65 -7.19 -37.98 -22.10
N TRP A 66 -7.89 -38.89 -21.43
CA TRP A 66 -8.95 -39.70 -22.04
C TRP A 66 -10.29 -38.96 -22.17
N SER A 67 -10.55 -37.98 -21.30
CA SER A 67 -11.78 -37.15 -21.36
C SER A 67 -11.65 -35.92 -22.27
N ALA A 68 -10.44 -35.36 -22.39
CA ALA A 68 -10.11 -34.38 -23.41
C ALA A 68 -9.94 -35.11 -24.74
N GLY A 69 -11.03 -35.21 -25.50
CA GLY A 69 -11.09 -35.94 -26.77
C GLY A 69 -9.94 -35.60 -27.74
N VAL A 70 -9.79 -36.42 -28.77
CA VAL A 70 -8.67 -36.41 -29.75
C VAL A 70 -8.37 -35.00 -30.33
N ASN A 71 -9.37 -34.11 -30.37
CA ASN A 71 -9.28 -32.76 -30.95
C ASN A 71 -9.01 -31.64 -29.91
N PHE A 72 -8.63 -31.96 -28.68
CA PHE A 72 -8.36 -30.93 -27.65
C PHE A 72 -7.29 -29.92 -28.08
N HIS A 73 -6.24 -30.39 -28.76
CA HIS A 73 -5.19 -29.51 -29.29
C HIS A 73 -5.74 -28.56 -30.36
N GLU A 74 -6.63 -29.04 -31.24
CA GLU A 74 -7.27 -28.21 -32.27
C GLU A 74 -8.19 -27.17 -31.65
N GLN A 75 -9.02 -27.56 -30.69
CA GLN A 75 -9.92 -26.63 -29.97
C GLN A 75 -9.14 -25.58 -29.17
N LEU A 76 -8.01 -25.96 -28.57
CA LEU A 76 -7.14 -25.02 -27.86
C LEU A 76 -6.51 -24.02 -28.83
N VAL A 77 -6.01 -24.50 -29.97
CA VAL A 77 -5.44 -23.64 -31.01
C VAL A 77 -6.50 -22.71 -31.59
N GLU A 78 -7.70 -23.22 -31.88
CA GLU A 78 -8.83 -22.43 -32.36
C GLU A 78 -9.24 -21.34 -31.37
N ALA A 79 -9.30 -21.66 -30.07
CA ALA A 79 -9.59 -20.67 -29.03
C ALA A 79 -8.51 -19.57 -28.96
N ILE A 80 -7.22 -19.94 -29.03
CA ILE A 80 -6.12 -18.97 -29.04
C ILE A 80 -6.18 -18.06 -30.27
N TYR A 81 -6.41 -18.62 -31.46
CA TYR A 81 -6.53 -17.84 -32.69
C TYR A 81 -7.78 -16.96 -32.71
N THR A 82 -8.88 -17.43 -32.13
CA THR A 82 -10.13 -16.65 -32.00
C THR A 82 -9.91 -15.46 -31.05
N ASP A 83 -9.27 -15.67 -29.91
CA ASP A 83 -8.93 -14.60 -28.97
C ASP A 83 -7.92 -13.61 -29.57
N ALA A 84 -6.89 -14.11 -30.27
CA ALA A 84 -5.93 -13.27 -30.97
C ALA A 84 -6.58 -12.45 -32.09
N ALA A 85 -7.50 -13.04 -32.88
CA ALA A 85 -8.25 -12.34 -33.90
C ALA A 85 -9.15 -11.25 -33.29
N ARG A 86 -9.83 -11.55 -32.17
CA ARG A 86 -10.66 -10.59 -31.44
C ARG A 86 -9.84 -9.42 -30.88
N LEU A 87 -8.65 -9.69 -30.36
CA LEU A 87 -7.71 -8.66 -29.89
C LEU A 87 -7.18 -7.81 -31.05
N THR A 88 -6.84 -8.45 -32.17
CA THR A 88 -6.32 -7.77 -33.37
C THR A 88 -7.38 -6.90 -34.01
N ASP A 89 -8.64 -7.36 -34.10
CA ASP A 89 -9.77 -6.58 -34.61
C ASP A 89 -10.07 -5.35 -33.74
N ARG A 90 -9.83 -5.45 -32.42
CA ARG A 90 -9.90 -4.31 -31.49
C ARG A 90 -8.72 -3.34 -31.61
N ALA A 91 -7.52 -3.86 -31.88
CA ALA A 91 -6.28 -3.07 -31.88
C ALA A 91 -5.96 -2.43 -33.25
N VAL A 92 -6.38 -3.06 -34.36
CA VAL A 92 -6.04 -2.65 -35.72
C VAL A 92 -7.19 -1.83 -36.29
N THR A 93 -6.92 -0.55 -36.52
CA THR A 93 -7.87 0.36 -37.18
C THR A 93 -7.67 0.27 -38.70
N ARG A 94 -8.73 -0.11 -39.42
CA ARG A 94 -8.79 -0.02 -40.89
C ARG A 94 -9.36 1.34 -41.30
N PRO A 95 -8.91 1.95 -42.42
CA PRO A 95 -9.33 3.29 -42.83
C PRO A 95 -10.85 3.45 -43.06
N ASP A 96 -11.57 2.37 -43.37
CA ASP A 96 -12.97 2.41 -43.86
C ASP A 96 -14.03 1.84 -42.88
N SER A 97 -13.71 1.56 -41.61
CA SER A 97 -14.72 1.06 -40.65
C SER A 97 -15.32 2.19 -39.79
N PRO A 98 -16.65 2.19 -39.53
CA PRO A 98 -17.28 3.21 -38.69
C PRO A 98 -16.67 3.16 -37.29
N LEU A 99 -16.20 4.32 -36.83
CA LEU A 99 -15.61 4.53 -35.50
C LEU A 99 -16.57 4.02 -34.42
N ARG A 100 -16.34 2.80 -33.92
CA ARG A 100 -16.95 2.38 -32.66
C ARG A 100 -16.35 3.25 -31.57
N PHE A 101 -17.22 3.89 -30.79
CA PHE A 101 -16.83 4.65 -29.60
C PHE A 101 -16.36 3.66 -28.53
N ASP A 102 -15.10 3.26 -28.61
CA ASP A 102 -14.44 2.59 -27.50
C ASP A 102 -14.14 3.65 -26.45
N PHE A 103 -14.94 3.69 -25.39
CA PHE A 103 -14.66 4.51 -24.21
C PHE A 103 -13.22 4.29 -23.73
N ASP A 104 -12.71 3.06 -23.83
CA ASP A 104 -11.31 2.70 -23.56
C ASP A 104 -10.32 3.53 -24.38
N ARG A 105 -10.58 3.79 -25.67
CA ARG A 105 -9.69 4.54 -26.55
C ARG A 105 -9.69 6.04 -26.24
N THR A 106 -10.80 6.58 -25.74
CA THR A 106 -10.91 7.99 -25.32
C THR A 106 -10.24 8.19 -23.96
N VAL A 107 -10.43 7.24 -23.03
CA VAL A 107 -9.74 7.22 -21.74
C VAL A 107 -8.23 7.08 -21.96
N ASP A 108 -7.77 6.18 -22.83
CA ASP A 108 -6.35 6.07 -23.16
C ASP A 108 -5.81 7.34 -23.83
N LYS A 109 -6.52 7.98 -24.76
CA LYS A 109 -6.08 9.26 -25.34
C LYS A 109 -5.96 10.38 -24.30
N LEU A 110 -6.87 10.43 -23.32
CA LEU A 110 -6.85 11.42 -22.24
C LEU A 110 -5.71 11.14 -21.25
N VAL A 111 -5.51 9.86 -20.88
CA VAL A 111 -4.44 9.42 -19.96
C VAL A 111 -3.05 9.54 -20.59
N THR A 112 -2.93 9.36 -21.91
CA THR A 112 -1.63 9.36 -22.63
C THR A 112 -1.24 10.73 -23.20
N SER A 113 -2.06 11.76 -23.00
CA SER A 113 -1.70 13.13 -23.37
C SER A 113 -0.47 13.59 -22.58
N ARG A 114 0.57 14.04 -23.28
CA ARG A 114 1.84 14.50 -22.68
C ARG A 114 1.68 15.64 -21.68
N TRP A 115 0.59 16.42 -21.78
CA TRP A 115 0.32 17.55 -20.89
C TRP A 115 -0.79 17.26 -19.87
N PHE A 116 -1.83 16.52 -20.27
CA PHE A 116 -2.94 16.17 -19.36
C PHE A 116 -2.68 14.90 -18.53
N GLY A 117 -1.73 14.04 -18.93
CA GLY A 117 -1.41 12.81 -18.23
C GLY A 117 -0.89 13.03 -16.81
N PHE A 118 0.04 13.98 -16.60
CA PHE A 118 0.57 14.28 -15.26
C PHE A 118 -0.48 14.86 -14.30
N PRO A 119 -1.27 15.90 -14.67
CA PRO A 119 -2.35 16.41 -13.83
C PRO A 119 -3.46 15.38 -13.55
N LEU A 120 -3.91 14.64 -14.58
CA LEU A 120 -4.94 13.62 -14.43
C LEU A 120 -4.46 12.51 -13.48
N MET A 121 -3.18 12.15 -13.56
CA MET A 121 -2.62 11.13 -12.69
C MET A 121 -2.55 11.56 -11.23
N LEU A 122 -2.06 12.78 -11.00
CA LEU A 122 -2.00 13.37 -9.67
C LEU A 122 -3.41 13.54 -9.10
N LEU A 123 -4.38 13.94 -9.93
CA LEU A 123 -5.77 14.09 -9.55
C LEU A 123 -6.39 12.76 -9.13
N MET A 124 -6.14 11.67 -9.85
CA MET A 124 -6.65 10.36 -9.44
C MET A 124 -6.07 9.91 -8.09
N LEU A 125 -4.75 10.08 -7.90
CA LEU A 125 -4.10 9.76 -6.63
C LEU A 125 -4.65 10.65 -5.49
N ALA A 126 -4.86 11.94 -5.75
CA ALA A 126 -5.47 12.87 -4.82
C ALA A 126 -6.92 12.49 -4.49
N THR A 127 -7.70 12.02 -5.46
CA THR A 127 -9.06 11.52 -5.24
C THR A 127 -9.06 10.29 -4.33
N VAL A 128 -8.14 9.35 -4.53
CA VAL A 128 -7.99 8.19 -3.64
C VAL A 128 -7.63 8.61 -2.21
N PHE A 129 -6.68 9.55 -2.05
CA PHE A 129 -6.36 10.10 -0.73
C PHE A 129 -7.55 10.85 -0.11
N TYR A 130 -8.28 11.64 -0.90
CA TYR A 130 -9.45 12.37 -0.45
C TYR A 130 -10.55 11.43 0.04
N ILE A 131 -10.89 10.40 -0.75
CA ILE A 131 -11.85 9.35 -0.36
C ILE A 131 -11.38 8.65 0.90
N THR A 132 -10.08 8.37 1.04
CA THR A 132 -9.53 7.73 2.23
C THR A 132 -9.68 8.63 3.46
N ILE A 133 -9.37 9.92 3.37
CA ILE A 133 -9.42 10.86 4.51
C ILE A 133 -10.86 11.12 4.92
N VAL A 134 -11.72 11.49 3.97
CA VAL A 134 -13.14 11.78 4.25
C VAL A 134 -13.87 10.51 4.69
N GLY A 135 -13.61 9.40 3.99
CA GLY A 135 -14.19 8.10 4.30
C GLY A 135 -13.74 7.54 5.63
N ALA A 136 -12.51 7.83 6.08
CA ALA A 136 -12.01 7.38 7.38
C ALA A 136 -12.54 8.20 8.57
N ASN A 137 -12.97 9.45 8.36
CA ASN A 137 -13.46 10.29 9.45
C ASN A 137 -14.72 9.71 10.12
N VAL A 138 -15.63 9.14 9.32
CA VAL A 138 -16.86 8.50 9.82
C VAL A 138 -16.59 7.30 10.74
N PRO A 139 -15.88 6.24 10.30
CA PRO A 139 -15.55 5.11 11.16
C PRO A 139 -14.62 5.49 12.31
N SER A 140 -13.74 6.49 12.14
CA SER A 140 -12.89 6.98 13.22
C SER A 140 -13.71 7.61 14.33
N ALA A 141 -14.70 8.45 14.00
CA ALA A 141 -15.60 9.03 14.98
C ALA A 141 -16.40 7.96 15.74
N LEU A 142 -16.95 6.97 15.03
CA LEU A 142 -17.70 5.86 15.66
C LEU A 142 -16.84 5.04 16.64
N ILE A 143 -15.60 4.73 16.27
CA ILE A 143 -14.67 3.99 17.15
C ILE A 143 -14.24 4.86 18.32
N SER A 144 -13.99 6.14 18.10
CA SER A 144 -13.65 7.11 19.15
C SER A 144 -14.78 7.25 20.16
N ASP A 145 -16.03 7.40 19.71
CA ASP A 145 -17.21 7.50 20.58
C ASP A 145 -17.42 6.22 21.39
N LEU A 146 -17.17 5.05 20.80
CA LEU A 146 -17.28 3.78 21.51
C LEU A 146 -16.15 3.60 22.54
N LEU A 147 -14.89 3.72 22.15
CA LEU A 147 -13.75 3.43 23.02
C LEU A 147 -13.51 4.54 24.06
N ILE A 148 -13.54 5.79 23.61
CA ILE A 148 -13.23 6.95 24.46
C ILE A 148 -14.52 7.47 25.11
N GLY A 149 -15.63 7.50 24.39
CA GLY A 149 -16.89 8.04 24.91
C GLY A 149 -17.65 7.09 25.84
N ILE A 150 -17.60 5.77 25.61
CA ILE A 150 -18.38 4.79 26.40
C ILE A 150 -17.46 3.93 27.29
N ILE A 151 -16.41 3.33 26.71
CA ILE A 151 -15.60 2.34 27.45
C ILE A 151 -14.69 3.01 28.49
N HIS A 152 -14.04 4.13 28.17
CA HIS A 152 -13.20 4.87 29.14
C HIS A 152 -13.96 5.29 30.43
N PRO A 153 -15.14 5.94 30.38
CA PRO A 153 -15.86 6.30 31.59
C PRO A 153 -16.38 5.09 32.36
N LEU A 154 -16.77 4.00 31.68
CA LEU A 154 -17.13 2.74 32.34
C LEU A 154 -15.94 2.13 33.09
N LEU A 155 -14.74 2.15 32.49
CA LEU A 155 -13.51 1.69 33.15
C LEU A 155 -13.18 2.55 34.38
N LYS A 156 -13.30 3.88 34.28
CA LYS A 156 -13.13 4.81 35.40
C LYS A 156 -14.11 4.51 36.54
N GLN A 157 -15.39 4.29 36.22
CA GLN A 157 -16.42 3.97 37.22
C GLN A 157 -16.16 2.62 37.88
N ALA A 158 -15.76 1.60 37.11
CA ALA A 158 -15.42 0.29 37.64
C ALA A 158 -14.19 0.34 38.56
N SER A 159 -13.16 1.10 38.19
CA SER A 159 -11.95 1.29 38.98
C SER A 159 -12.24 2.04 40.29
N ALA A 160 -13.11 3.06 40.24
CA ALA A 160 -13.58 3.77 41.42
C ALA A 160 -14.38 2.85 42.36
N ALA A 161 -15.22 1.96 41.84
CA ALA A 161 -15.97 0.98 42.62
C ALA A 161 -15.08 -0.08 43.28
N LEU A 162 -13.95 -0.42 42.64
CA LEU A 162 -12.96 -1.38 43.16
C LEU A 162 -11.95 -0.76 44.14
N GLY A 163 -11.99 0.57 44.35
CA GLY A 163 -11.09 1.26 45.27
C GLY A 163 -9.62 1.21 44.84
N VAL A 164 -9.35 1.18 43.53
CA VAL A 164 -7.98 1.13 43.00
C VAL A 164 -7.23 2.43 43.34
N PRO A 165 -5.96 2.36 43.78
CA PRO A 165 -5.18 3.57 44.05
C PRO A 165 -5.03 4.44 42.79
N LEU A 166 -5.18 5.76 42.98
CA LEU A 166 -5.19 6.77 41.92
C LEU A 166 -4.01 6.68 40.94
N PHE A 167 -2.85 6.24 41.41
CA PHE A 167 -1.66 6.07 40.57
C PHE A 167 -1.82 4.95 39.52
N ILE A 168 -2.43 3.82 39.89
CA ILE A 168 -2.62 2.69 38.99
C ILE A 168 -3.74 3.00 38.00
N ASP A 169 -4.82 3.63 38.48
CA ASP A 169 -5.93 4.10 37.66
C ASP A 169 -5.45 5.08 36.56
N GLY A 170 -4.71 6.11 36.95
CA GLY A 170 -4.17 7.10 36.00
C GLY A 170 -3.18 6.50 35.00
N LEU A 171 -2.31 5.58 35.43
CA LEU A 171 -1.34 4.96 34.53
C LEU A 171 -2.00 4.02 33.51
N LEU A 172 -2.88 3.13 33.96
CA LEU A 172 -3.49 2.12 33.08
C LEU A 172 -4.64 2.67 32.26
N ILE A 173 -5.55 3.45 32.86
CA ILE A 173 -6.78 3.88 32.20
C ILE A 173 -6.54 5.17 31.41
N ASP A 174 -5.97 6.20 32.05
CA ASP A 174 -5.73 7.49 31.37
C ASP A 174 -4.45 7.47 30.51
N GLY A 175 -3.45 6.68 30.88
CA GLY A 175 -2.21 6.53 30.12
C GLY A 175 -2.31 5.47 29.01
N MET A 176 -2.27 4.20 29.39
CA MET A 176 -2.16 3.09 28.43
C MET A 176 -3.43 2.90 27.60
N TYR A 177 -4.60 2.84 28.25
CA TYR A 177 -5.85 2.59 27.57
C TYR A 177 -6.26 3.77 26.69
N LEU A 178 -6.32 4.99 27.22
CA LEU A 178 -6.72 6.16 26.43
C LEU A 178 -5.75 6.42 25.25
N GLY A 179 -4.45 6.29 25.48
CA GLY A 179 -3.44 6.43 24.43
C GLY A 179 -3.58 5.38 23.32
N SER A 180 -3.75 4.10 23.69
CA SER A 180 -3.95 3.03 22.70
C SER A 180 -5.29 3.15 21.98
N ALA A 181 -6.37 3.50 22.69
CA ALA A 181 -7.68 3.74 22.12
C ALA A 181 -7.65 4.85 21.07
N TRP A 182 -6.96 5.95 21.36
CA TRP A 182 -6.80 7.07 20.43
C TRP A 182 -6.02 6.66 19.18
N VAL A 183 -4.89 5.97 19.35
CA VAL A 183 -4.08 5.48 18.22
C VAL A 183 -4.90 4.52 17.34
N VAL A 184 -5.65 3.60 17.94
CA VAL A 184 -6.50 2.65 17.21
C VAL A 184 -7.63 3.39 16.48
N ALA A 185 -8.32 4.30 17.14
CA ALA A 185 -9.43 5.05 16.56
C ALA A 185 -8.99 5.90 15.35
N VAL A 186 -7.80 6.50 15.39
CA VAL A 186 -7.32 7.39 14.33
C VAL A 186 -6.56 6.66 13.22
N MET A 187 -5.74 5.64 13.53
CA MET A 187 -4.86 4.99 12.54
C MET A 187 -5.51 3.81 11.80
N LEU A 188 -6.43 3.09 12.46
CA LEU A 188 -7.00 1.86 11.90
C LEU A 188 -7.93 2.12 10.70
N PRO A 189 -8.86 3.10 10.73
CA PRO A 189 -9.81 3.28 9.63
C PRO A 189 -9.18 3.72 8.30
N PRO A 190 -8.24 4.70 8.26
CA PRO A 190 -7.58 5.07 7.02
C PRO A 190 -6.87 3.89 6.35
N MET A 191 -6.19 3.02 7.13
CA MET A 191 -5.52 1.84 6.60
C MET A 191 -6.51 0.83 6.01
N MET A 192 -7.64 0.60 6.70
CA MET A 192 -8.68 -0.32 6.26
C MET A 192 -9.29 0.08 4.90
N ILE A 193 -9.40 1.38 4.62
CA ILE A 193 -9.95 1.89 3.35
C ILE A 193 -8.88 2.01 2.28
N PHE A 194 -7.68 2.46 2.66
CA PHE A 194 -6.58 2.73 1.72
C PHE A 194 -6.08 1.47 1.02
N PHE A 195 -5.88 0.36 1.74
CA PHE A 195 -5.30 -0.85 1.14
C PHE A 195 -6.21 -1.50 0.07
N PRO A 196 -7.52 -1.70 0.30
CA PRO A 196 -8.43 -2.19 -0.75
C PRO A 196 -8.47 -1.27 -1.96
N LEU A 197 -8.52 0.05 -1.75
CA LEU A 197 -8.55 1.02 -2.84
C LEU A 197 -7.26 1.02 -3.64
N PHE A 198 -6.11 0.91 -2.97
CA PHE A 198 -4.80 0.78 -3.62
C PHE A 198 -4.67 -0.53 -4.40
N THR A 199 -5.22 -1.64 -3.86
CA THR A 199 -5.22 -2.94 -4.53
C THR A 199 -6.06 -2.88 -5.82
N LEU A 200 -7.21 -2.21 -5.76
CA LEU A 200 -8.05 -1.97 -6.93
C LEU A 200 -7.31 -1.14 -7.99
N LEU A 201 -6.55 -0.12 -7.59
CA LEU A 201 -5.70 0.68 -8.49
C LEU A 201 -4.55 -0.14 -9.10
N GLU A 202 -4.00 -1.09 -8.35
CA GLU A 202 -2.99 -2.03 -8.82
C GLU A 202 -3.58 -2.98 -9.88
N ASP A 203 -4.78 -3.53 -9.62
CA ASP A 203 -5.48 -4.45 -10.52
C ASP A 203 -5.89 -3.79 -11.84
N PHE A 204 -6.24 -2.49 -11.83
CA PHE A 204 -6.48 -1.71 -13.05
C PHE A 204 -5.20 -1.41 -13.85
N GLY A 205 -4.02 -1.80 -13.36
CA GLY A 205 -2.75 -1.55 -14.04
C GLY A 205 -2.38 -0.06 -14.11
N TYR A 206 -2.93 0.75 -13.21
CA TYR A 206 -2.67 2.19 -13.16
C TYR A 206 -1.31 2.50 -12.53
N LEU A 207 -0.91 1.76 -11.48
CA LEU A 207 0.37 1.97 -10.79
C LEU A 207 1.60 1.87 -11.73
N PRO A 208 1.71 0.89 -12.65
CA PRO A 208 2.78 0.86 -13.64
C PRO A 208 2.83 2.11 -14.54
N ARG A 209 1.67 2.64 -14.95
CA ARG A 209 1.58 3.85 -15.79
C ARG A 209 2.10 5.07 -15.02
N VAL A 210 1.69 5.22 -13.75
CA VAL A 210 2.12 6.34 -12.90
C VAL A 210 3.63 6.31 -12.65
N ALA A 211 4.17 5.11 -12.36
CA ALA A 211 5.60 4.93 -12.13
C ALA A 211 6.42 5.37 -13.36
N PHE A 212 5.98 5.02 -14.58
CA PHE A 212 6.64 5.44 -15.81
C PHE A 212 6.60 6.97 -16.01
N ASN A 213 5.47 7.60 -15.73
CA ASN A 213 5.34 9.06 -15.88
C ASN A 213 6.19 9.83 -14.85
N LEU A 214 6.27 9.33 -13.61
CA LEU A 214 7.10 9.92 -12.55
C LEU A 214 8.61 9.66 -12.75
N ASP A 215 8.98 8.62 -13.51
CA ASP A 215 10.38 8.26 -13.76
C ASP A 215 11.17 9.41 -14.40
N ALA A 216 10.56 10.19 -15.29
CA ALA A 216 11.22 11.33 -15.93
C ALA A 216 11.67 12.42 -14.94
N ILE A 217 10.93 12.63 -13.84
CA ILE A 217 11.24 13.62 -12.81
C ILE A 217 12.31 13.06 -11.86
N PHE A 218 12.16 11.81 -11.45
CA PHE A 218 13.06 11.14 -10.50
C PHE A 218 14.42 10.75 -11.12
N ARG A 219 14.48 10.56 -12.44
CA ARG A 219 15.75 10.34 -13.15
C ARG A 219 16.73 11.50 -12.96
N LYS A 220 16.25 12.74 -12.79
CA LYS A 220 17.13 13.90 -12.52
C LYS A 220 17.77 13.85 -11.12
N SER A 221 17.11 13.23 -10.15
CA SER A 221 17.62 13.07 -8.77
C SER A 221 18.39 11.77 -8.54
N GLY A 222 18.57 10.94 -9.58
CA GLY A 222 19.26 9.64 -9.48
C GLY A 222 18.40 8.55 -8.84
N ALA A 223 17.08 8.72 -8.88
CA ALA A 223 16.08 7.84 -8.29
C ALA A 223 15.16 7.26 -9.37
N HIS A 224 14.46 6.18 -9.02
CA HIS A 224 13.60 5.46 -9.95
C HIS A 224 12.13 5.88 -9.79
N GLY A 225 11.33 5.91 -10.86
CA GLY A 225 9.91 6.27 -10.81
C GLY A 225 9.08 5.40 -9.85
N LYS A 226 9.49 4.14 -9.60
CA LYS A 226 8.90 3.28 -8.56
C LYS A 226 9.10 3.81 -7.13
N GLN A 227 10.19 4.53 -6.87
CA GLN A 227 10.47 5.19 -5.58
C GLN A 227 9.50 6.35 -5.32
N ALA A 228 9.08 7.06 -6.37
CA ALA A 228 8.14 8.18 -6.26
C ALA A 228 6.80 7.74 -5.67
N LEU A 229 6.31 6.58 -6.13
CA LEU A 229 5.05 6.00 -5.68
C LEU A 229 5.12 5.64 -4.19
N THR A 230 6.19 4.98 -3.76
CA THR A 230 6.35 4.56 -2.36
C THR A 230 6.51 5.76 -1.42
N MET A 231 7.23 6.81 -1.86
CA MET A 231 7.36 8.06 -1.11
C MET A 231 6.02 8.79 -0.99
N ALA A 232 5.22 8.85 -2.06
CA ALA A 232 3.88 9.45 -2.01
C ALA A 232 2.98 8.73 -1.01
N MET A 233 3.06 7.40 -0.93
CA MET A 233 2.34 6.60 0.07
C MET A 233 2.86 6.84 1.50
N GLY A 234 4.17 7.08 1.65
CA GLY A 234 4.82 7.35 2.94
C GLY A 234 4.36 8.62 3.66
N TRP A 235 3.99 9.66 2.90
CA TRP A 235 3.36 10.88 3.44
C TRP A 235 2.00 10.61 4.11
N GLY A 236 1.28 9.59 3.66
CA GLY A 236 0.09 9.11 4.37
C GLY A 236 0.50 8.29 5.59
N CYS A 237 1.10 7.13 5.33
CA CYS A 237 1.56 6.20 6.35
C CYS A 237 2.95 5.67 6.00
N ASN A 238 3.94 6.02 6.81
CA ASN A 238 5.32 5.58 6.61
C ASN A 238 5.43 4.05 6.59
N ALA A 239 4.68 3.33 7.44
CA ALA A 239 4.68 1.87 7.44
C ALA A 239 4.20 1.29 6.10
N ALA A 240 3.11 1.83 5.53
CA ALA A 240 2.61 1.40 4.22
C ALA A 240 3.61 1.72 3.10
N GLY A 241 4.23 2.91 3.12
CA GLY A 241 5.24 3.30 2.15
C GLY A 241 6.49 2.41 2.19
N VAL A 242 6.97 2.04 3.38
CA VAL A 242 8.10 1.11 3.56
C VAL A 242 7.76 -0.27 3.03
N VAL A 243 6.56 -0.80 3.30
CA VAL A 243 6.10 -2.09 2.77
C VAL A 243 5.98 -2.06 1.24
N ALA A 244 5.54 -0.94 0.66
CA ALA A 244 5.41 -0.77 -0.79
C ALA A 244 6.77 -0.79 -1.52
N THR A 245 7.90 -0.56 -0.82
CA THR A 245 9.25 -0.66 -1.42
C THR A 245 9.60 -2.05 -1.94
N ARG A 246 8.81 -3.09 -1.59
CA ARG A 246 8.94 -4.44 -2.17
C ARG A 246 8.74 -4.51 -3.69
N ILE A 247 8.10 -3.50 -4.28
CA ILE A 247 7.85 -3.39 -5.74
C ILE A 247 9.14 -2.98 -6.48
N ILE A 248 10.15 -2.46 -5.77
CA ILE A 248 11.44 -2.07 -6.33
C ILE A 248 12.34 -3.30 -6.42
N ASP A 249 12.70 -3.68 -7.65
CA ASP A 249 13.51 -4.88 -7.93
C ASP A 249 14.97 -4.71 -7.48
N SER A 250 15.51 -3.50 -7.60
CA SER A 250 16.91 -3.25 -7.25
C SER A 250 17.05 -3.12 -5.73
N PRO A 251 17.93 -3.92 -5.08
CA PRO A 251 18.10 -3.87 -3.63
C PRO A 251 18.67 -2.51 -3.18
N ARG A 252 19.47 -1.87 -4.04
CA ARG A 252 20.03 -0.54 -3.85
C ARG A 252 18.96 0.54 -3.76
N GLU A 253 18.10 0.67 -4.77
CA GLU A 253 17.09 1.73 -4.79
C GLU A 253 16.02 1.45 -3.74
N ARG A 254 15.74 0.17 -3.45
CA ARG A 254 14.88 -0.22 -2.33
C ARG A 254 15.41 0.30 -0.99
N LEU A 255 16.71 0.19 -0.72
CA LEU A 255 17.29 0.72 0.52
C LEU A 255 17.20 2.25 0.59
N ILE A 256 17.47 2.94 -0.52
CA ILE A 256 17.31 4.39 -0.60
C ILE A 256 15.85 4.78 -0.35
N ALA A 257 14.88 4.07 -0.95
CA ALA A 257 13.45 4.27 -0.73
C ALA A 257 13.06 4.12 0.74
N ILE A 258 13.54 3.07 1.42
CA ILE A 258 13.22 2.82 2.84
C ILE A 258 13.78 3.94 3.74
N ILE A 259 15.02 4.37 3.51
CA ILE A 259 15.66 5.44 4.30
C ILE A 259 14.94 6.77 4.06
N THR A 260 14.70 7.11 2.79
CA THR A 260 14.06 8.37 2.40
C THR A 260 12.62 8.49 2.91
N ASN A 261 11.89 7.37 3.01
CA ASN A 261 10.53 7.37 3.57
C ASN A 261 10.46 7.76 5.05
N ASN A 262 11.54 7.58 5.81
CA ASN A 262 11.59 7.99 7.22
C ASN A 262 11.58 9.52 7.41
N PHE A 263 11.98 10.27 6.38
CA PHE A 263 11.94 11.74 6.39
C PHE A 263 10.57 12.29 5.99
N ALA A 264 9.67 11.46 5.45
CA ALA A 264 8.29 11.86 5.19
C ALA A 264 7.50 12.02 6.50
N LEU A 265 6.70 13.07 6.59
CA LEU A 265 5.80 13.30 7.71
C LEU A 265 4.54 12.46 7.49
N CYS A 266 4.37 11.39 8.25
CA CYS A 266 3.13 10.60 8.24
C CYS A 266 2.04 11.27 9.08
N ASN A 267 0.78 10.89 8.87
CA ASN A 267 -0.38 11.44 9.59
C ASN A 267 -0.18 11.49 11.12
N GLY A 268 0.42 10.45 11.71
CA GLY A 268 0.67 10.38 13.17
C GLY A 268 1.74 11.33 13.70
N ARG A 269 2.58 11.93 12.84
CA ARG A 269 3.59 12.92 13.26
C ARG A 269 3.05 14.34 13.28
N TRP A 270 2.02 14.63 12.49
CA TRP A 270 1.42 15.97 12.40
C TRP A 270 0.89 16.49 13.75
N PRO A 271 0.10 15.72 14.54
CA PRO A 271 -0.39 16.20 15.84
C PRO A 271 0.74 16.57 16.80
N THR A 272 1.77 15.73 16.90
CA THR A 272 2.93 15.99 17.77
C THR A 272 3.70 17.24 17.32
N GLN A 273 3.89 17.42 16.02
CA GLN A 273 4.57 18.62 15.49
C GLN A 273 3.76 19.89 15.74
N ILE A 274 2.44 19.85 15.54
CA ILE A 274 1.54 20.97 15.83
C ILE A 274 1.58 21.30 17.33
N MET A 275 1.55 20.29 18.19
CA MET A 275 1.61 20.46 19.64
C MET A 275 2.93 21.11 20.09
N ILE A 276 4.07 20.58 19.63
CA ILE A 276 5.39 21.15 19.93
C ILE A 276 5.52 22.57 19.35
N ALA A 277 5.11 22.80 18.11
CA ALA A 277 5.17 24.12 17.49
C ALA A 277 4.30 25.14 18.23
N THR A 278 3.12 24.73 18.70
CA THR A 278 2.21 25.62 19.44
C THR A 278 2.77 25.97 20.81
N VAL A 279 3.32 25.00 21.54
CA VAL A 279 3.86 25.20 22.90
C VAL A 279 5.15 26.01 22.90
N PHE A 280 6.09 25.71 22.00
CA PHE A 280 7.41 26.35 22.01
C PHE A 280 7.46 27.61 21.16
N ILE A 281 6.90 27.59 19.94
CA ILE A 281 7.03 28.70 18.99
C ILE A 281 5.83 29.64 19.07
N GLY A 282 4.62 29.11 19.26
CA GLY A 282 3.40 29.91 19.39
C GLY A 282 3.42 30.87 20.57
N VAL A 283 4.04 30.48 21.69
CA VAL A 283 4.17 31.30 22.92
C VAL A 283 5.21 32.42 22.78
N LEU A 284 6.23 32.24 21.95
CA LEU A 284 7.27 33.25 21.68
C LEU A 284 6.80 34.38 20.73
N ALA A 285 5.67 34.18 20.05
CA ALA A 285 5.18 35.10 19.03
C ALA A 285 4.28 36.22 19.63
N PRO A 286 4.22 37.40 18.99
CA PRO A 286 3.35 38.50 19.42
C PRO A 286 1.86 38.08 19.50
N PRO A 287 1.07 38.68 20.41
CA PRO A 287 -0.36 38.40 20.54
C PRO A 287 -1.08 38.61 19.20
N GLY A 288 -1.79 37.58 18.73
CA GLY A 288 -2.50 37.58 17.44
C GLY A 288 -1.78 36.87 16.29
N TRP A 289 -0.46 36.66 16.37
CA TRP A 289 0.32 35.97 15.32
C TRP A 289 0.76 34.55 15.70
N GLY A 290 0.57 34.13 16.95
CA GLY A 290 1.03 32.83 17.46
C GLY A 290 0.58 31.62 16.63
N GLY A 291 -0.68 31.62 16.16
CA GLY A 291 -1.18 30.55 15.29
C GLY A 291 -0.55 30.54 13.90
N LEU A 292 -0.22 31.72 13.35
CA LEU A 292 0.44 31.81 12.04
C LEU A 292 1.90 31.36 12.13
N VAL A 293 2.61 31.77 13.19
CA VAL A 293 4.01 31.40 13.40
C VAL A 293 4.15 29.90 13.69
N SER A 294 3.24 29.31 14.48
CA SER A 294 3.25 27.86 14.69
C SER A 294 2.94 27.09 13.41
N ALA A 295 1.96 27.54 12.60
CA ALA A 295 1.68 26.92 11.30
C ALA A 295 2.86 27.03 10.33
N LEU A 296 3.52 28.19 10.25
CA LEU A 296 4.72 28.40 9.44
C LEU A 296 5.87 27.51 9.90
N ALA A 297 6.04 27.31 11.21
CA ALA A 297 7.06 26.40 11.73
C ALA A 297 6.81 24.95 11.29
N VAL A 298 5.55 24.48 11.38
CA VAL A 298 5.20 23.11 10.94
C VAL A 298 5.43 22.95 9.43
N VAL A 299 5.00 23.93 8.61
CA VAL A 299 5.25 23.92 7.16
C VAL A 299 6.74 23.97 6.86
N GLY A 300 7.52 24.76 7.59
CA GLY A 300 8.97 24.84 7.46
C GLY A 300 9.64 23.48 7.71
N VAL A 301 9.22 22.76 8.76
CA VAL A 301 9.71 21.40 9.04
C VAL A 301 9.30 20.42 7.94
N ALA A 302 8.07 20.53 7.42
CA ALA A 302 7.61 19.69 6.31
C ALA A 302 8.44 19.90 5.04
N VAL A 303 8.69 21.16 4.65
CA VAL A 303 9.53 21.52 3.51
C VAL A 303 10.98 21.07 3.72
N LEU A 304 11.53 21.26 4.92
CA LEU A 304 12.85 20.77 5.27
C LEU A 304 12.93 19.24 5.11
N GLY A 305 11.90 18.50 5.54
CA GLY A 305 11.79 17.06 5.34
C GLY A 305 11.83 16.66 3.86
N ILE A 306 11.10 17.37 3.00
CA ILE A 306 11.14 17.16 1.54
C ILE A 306 12.56 17.39 1.00
N LEU A 307 13.20 18.49 1.38
CA LEU A 307 14.54 18.83 0.93
C LEU A 307 15.57 17.78 1.37
N ILE A 308 15.51 17.33 2.64
CA ILE A 308 16.40 16.27 3.16
C ILE A 308 16.14 14.94 2.43
N THR A 309 14.89 14.64 2.07
CA THR A 309 14.54 13.43 1.31
C THR A 309 15.21 13.43 -0.07
N PHE A 310 15.16 14.56 -0.79
CA PHE A 310 15.84 14.69 -2.09
C PHE A 310 17.36 14.73 -1.94
N ALA A 311 17.87 15.45 -0.93
CA ALA A 311 19.30 15.54 -0.67
C ALA A 311 19.90 14.18 -0.28
N SER A 312 19.22 13.40 0.57
CA SER A 312 19.65 12.04 0.94
C SER A 312 19.58 11.09 -0.25
N SER A 313 18.53 11.14 -1.08
CA SER A 313 18.44 10.35 -2.31
C SER A 313 19.62 10.65 -3.26
N PHE A 314 19.94 11.93 -3.44
CA PHE A 314 21.05 12.37 -4.29
C PHE A 314 22.42 11.99 -3.70
N LEU A 315 22.60 12.16 -2.39
CA LEU A 315 23.84 11.81 -1.70
C LEU A 315 24.09 10.31 -1.74
N LEU A 316 23.13 9.48 -1.33
CA LEU A 316 23.26 8.03 -1.30
C LEU A 316 23.44 7.44 -2.70
N SER A 317 22.80 8.02 -3.71
CA SER A 317 22.98 7.57 -5.10
C SER A 317 24.39 7.87 -5.63
N ARG A 318 25.08 8.92 -5.13
CA ARG A 318 26.46 9.24 -5.55
C ARG A 318 27.58 8.66 -4.68
N THR A 319 27.36 8.44 -3.39
CA THR A 319 28.43 8.09 -2.43
C THR A 319 28.50 6.61 -2.09
N VAL A 320 27.41 6.03 -1.56
CA VAL A 320 27.46 4.74 -0.85
C VAL A 320 27.23 3.52 -1.76
N LEU A 321 26.50 3.68 -2.87
CA LEU A 321 26.23 2.57 -3.79
C LEU A 321 26.66 2.92 -5.22
N LYS A 322 27.96 2.86 -5.53
CA LYS A 322 28.42 2.81 -6.93
C LYS A 322 28.35 1.35 -7.41
N GLY A 323 27.26 0.96 -8.08
CA GLY A 323 27.11 -0.41 -8.58
C GLY A 323 25.72 -0.70 -9.17
N GLU A 324 25.72 -1.58 -10.18
CA GLU A 324 24.69 -2.02 -11.13
C GLU A 324 23.48 -1.10 -11.32
N VAL A 325 23.42 -0.48 -12.51
CA VAL A 325 22.21 0.12 -13.06
C VAL A 325 21.13 -0.95 -13.14
N SER A 326 19.96 -0.70 -12.54
CA SER A 326 18.77 -1.49 -12.79
C SER A 326 18.37 -1.27 -14.25
N THR A 327 18.91 -2.10 -15.13
CA THR A 327 18.51 -2.15 -16.52
C THR A 327 17.02 -2.49 -16.54
N PHE A 328 16.21 -1.55 -17.04
CA PHE A 328 14.89 -1.88 -17.56
C PHE A 328 15.11 -2.91 -18.67
N SER A 329 14.96 -4.21 -18.35
CA SER A 329 14.71 -5.19 -19.41
C SER A 329 13.26 -5.00 -19.80
N LEU A 330 13.05 -4.21 -20.85
CA LEU A 330 11.78 -4.08 -21.55
C LEU A 330 11.55 -5.34 -22.38
#